data_AF-A0A1H8VUR3-F1
#
_entry.id   AF-A0A1H8VUR3-F1
#
_cell.length_a   1.000
_cell.length_b   1.000
_cell.length_c   1.000
_cell.angle_alpha   90.00
_cell.angle_beta   90.00
_cell.angle_gamma   90.00
#
_symmetry.space_group_name_H-M   'P 1'
#
loop_
_entity.id
_entity.type
_entity.pdbx_description
1 polymer ?
#
loop_
_entity_poly.entity_id
_entity_poly.type
_entity_poly.pdbx_seq_one_letter_code
_entity_poly.pdbx_strand_id
1 'polypeptide(L)' 'MQTSDARVTARIVRTEDGENHTEYRVGGVSYPPAEVVEATLKAR' A
#
# COMPACT_ATOMS: atom_id res chain seq x y z
N MET A 1 -3.88 15.05 14.95
CA MET A 1 -3.30 14.40 13.76
C MET A 1 -4.47 13.96 12.90
N GLN A 2 -4.74 14.67 11.81
CA GLN A 2 -5.92 14.43 10.95
C GLN A 2 -5.64 13.19 10.11
N THR A 3 -6.33 12.09 10.39
CA THR A 3 -6.15 10.80 9.71
C THR A 3 -6.85 10.72 8.35
N SER A 4 -7.65 11.75 8.01
CA SER A 4 -8.51 11.81 6.82
C SER A 4 -7.77 12.03 5.49
N ASP A 5 -6.52 12.50 5.51
CA ASP A 5 -5.70 12.77 4.31
C ASP A 5 -4.58 11.74 4.10
N ALA A 6 -4.77 10.50 4.56
CA ALA A 6 -3.82 9.43 4.30
C ALA A 6 -3.85 9.05 2.81
N ARG A 7 -3.06 9.72 1.98
CA ARG A 7 -2.92 9.39 0.56
C ARG A 7 -2.41 7.96 0.40
N VAL A 8 -3.19 7.14 -0.29
CA VAL A 8 -2.79 5.79 -0.72
C VAL A 8 -2.20 5.90 -2.11
N THR A 9 -1.00 5.38 -2.29
CA THR A 9 -0.33 5.25 -3.60
C THR A 9 0.05 3.80 -3.82
N ALA A 10 -0.11 3.31 -5.05
CA ALA A 10 0.30 1.98 -5.45
C ALA A 10 1.36 2.08 -6.55
N ARG A 11 2.35 1.19 -6.51
CA ARG A 11 3.35 1.02 -7.57
C ARG A 11 3.33 -0.43 -8.04
N ILE A 12 3.24 -0.62 -9.36
CA ILE A 12 3.40 -1.94 -9.96
C ILE A 12 4.88 -2.09 -10.33
N VAL A 13 5.52 -3.10 -9.75
CA VAL A 13 6.91 -3.47 -10.01
C VAL A 13 6.90 -4.82 -10.71
N ARG A 14 7.57 -4.90 -11.87
CA ARG A 14 7.78 -6.18 -12.55
C ARG A 14 9.08 -6.80 -12.05
N THR A 15 9.03 -8.05 -11.61
CA THR A 15 10.22 -8.82 -11.21
C THR A 15 10.98 -9.31 -12.42
N GLU A 16 12.21 -9.78 -12.19
CA GLU A 16 13.05 -10.40 -13.20
C GLU A 16 12.41 -11.67 -13.78
N ASP A 17 11.64 -12.40 -12.96
CA ASP A 17 10.85 -13.58 -13.37
C ASP A 17 9.60 -13.21 -14.20
N GLY A 18 9.34 -11.91 -14.39
CA GLY A 18 8.24 -11.39 -15.18
C GLY A 18 6.92 -11.25 -14.42
N GLU A 19 6.89 -11.56 -13.12
CA GLU A 19 5.73 -11.38 -12.25
C GLU A 19 5.50 -9.90 -11.91
N ASN A 20 4.25 -9.51 -11.70
CA ASN A 20 3.90 -8.15 -11.29
C ASN A 20 3.59 -8.13 -9.79
N HIS A 21 4.38 -7.39 -9.02
CA HIS A 21 4.13 -7.11 -7.61
C HIS A 21 3.52 -5.72 -7.46
N THR A 22 2.48 -5.61 -6.63
CA THR A 22 1.89 -4.32 -6.29
C THR A 22 2.35 -3.91 -4.90
N GLU A 23 3.11 -2.81 -4.83
CA GLU A 23 3.54 -2.21 -3.58
C GLU A 23 2.58 -1.09 -3.18
N TYR A 24 2.10 -1.13 -1.95
CA TYR A 24 1.20 -0.10 -1.44
C TYR A 24 1.92 0.81 -0.46
N ARG A 25 1.58 2.09 -0.49
CA ARG A 25 2.13 3.08 0.43
C ARG A 25 1.01 3.97 0.96
N VAL A 26 0.89 4.05 2.27
CA VAL A 26 -0.11 4.89 2.96
C VAL A 26 0.64 5.97 3.73
N GLY A 27 0.40 7.24 3.39
CA GLY A 27 1.06 8.37 4.07
C GLY A 27 2.59 8.31 4.05
N GLY A 28 3.18 7.71 3.01
CA GLY A 28 4.64 7.56 2.90
C GLY A 28 5.22 6.32 3.59
N VAL A 29 4.42 5.46 4.21
CA VAL A 29 4.87 4.18 4.79
C VAL A 29 4.49 3.04 3.85
N SER A 30 5.45 2.17 3.52
CA SER A 30 5.20 0.99 2.68
C SER A 30 4.47 -0.07 3.47
N TYR A 31 3.43 -0.65 2.87
CA TYR A 31 2.65 -1.74 3.40
C TYR A 31 2.78 -2.96 2.49
N PRO A 32 2.70 -4.18 3.05
CA PRO A 32 2.72 -5.43 2.29
C PRO A 32 1.32 -5.62 1.62
N PRO A 33 0.84 -6.83 1.24
CA PRO A 33 -0.22 -6.97 0.23
C PRO A 33 -1.51 -6.21 0.58
N ALA A 34 -2.35 -5.96 -0.44
CA ALA A 34 -3.53 -5.09 -0.37
C ALA A 34 -4.42 -5.35 0.85
N GLU A 35 -4.56 -6.60 1.24
CA GLU A 35 -5.28 -7.05 2.43
C GLU A 35 -4.77 -6.41 3.74
N VAL A 36 -3.47 -6.21 3.88
CA VAL A 36 -2.84 -5.55 5.03
C VAL A 36 -3.09 -4.04 5.01
N VAL A 37 -3.14 -3.43 3.83
CA VAL A 37 -3.52 -2.01 3.65
C VAL A 37 -4.97 -1.80 4.08
N GLU A 38 -5.88 -2.66 3.62
CA GLU A 38 -7.30 -2.57 3.95
C GLU A 38 -7.54 -2.77 5.45
N ALA A 39 -6.89 -3.75 6.07
CA ALA A 39 -6.95 -3.96 7.52
C ALA A 39 -6.41 -2.76 8.29
N THR A 40 -5.30 -2.16 7.84
CA THR A 40 -4.72 -0.96 8.48
C THR A 40 -5.65 0.24 8.41
N LEU A 41 -6.31 0.44 7.27
CA LEU A 41 -7.27 1.54 7.10
C LEU A 41 -8.55 1.32 7.92
N LYS A 42 -9.01 0.07 8.05
CA LYS A 42 -10.19 -0.30 8.86
C LYS A 42 -9.95 -0.24 10.36
N ALA A 43 -8.71 -0.47 10.81
CA ALA A 43 -8.33 -0.43 12.22
C ALA A 43 -8.06 0.99 12.77
N ARG A 44 -8.26 2.03 11.94
CA ARG A 44 -8.05 3.44 12.25
C ARG A 44 -9.36 4.19 12.46
#